data_AF-A0A2D4ISR2-F1
#
_entry.id   AF-A0A2D4ISR2-F1
#
_cell.length_a   1.000
_cell.length_b   1.000
_cell.length_c   1.000
_cell.angle_alpha   90.00
_cell.angle_beta   90.00
_cell.angle_gamma   90.00
#
_symmetry.space_group_name_H-M   'P 1'
#
loop_
_entity.id
_entity.type
_entity.pdbx_description
1 polymer ?
#
loop_
_entity_poly.entity_id
_entity_poly.type
_entity_poly.pdbx_seq_one_letter_code
_entity_poly.pdbx_strand_id
1 'polypeptide(L)'
;MDVLHAHSCWEYVVQWNKDPEEAHFLIRAIEHLRCIDNAHVQHGIALMMWNTFLVKRLSAATYLMDKVGKAPKDRLCRRDVGMSDNAMSCFLGSCSNLLQTLMEADIRCDEMPLPVLDTEDAWVSVEGHSSLVELALEQKHIHYPLVEHQSVLCIILYGTMKFSLKIVKPLSLFDSKGKNAFFKDLTSIQLLPSGEVDPTLLSLRHQFLTKLVSALAQAQAPSQMTDRSEEAVAVTLKDRDWPVLTLDLAHHLQIAEDRIRRYYVCELYSYGLDHLGEEAILEVEDKELLASQLLVLVGQRLAYALLHTQTKEGMELLARLPPTLCTWLKAMDPQDLKNVEVSITTTAKLVNKVIEHLPENHGQYSIALHLIEAVEGMS
;
A
#
# COMPACT_ATOMS: atom_id res chain seq x y z
N MET A 1 8.14 23.93 -23.97
CA MET A 1 8.55 22.56 -23.57
C MET A 1 7.33 21.68 -23.33
N ASP A 2 6.28 22.18 -22.67
CA ASP A 2 5.00 21.47 -22.46
C ASP A 2 4.41 20.79 -23.70
N VAL A 3 4.36 21.47 -24.84
CA VAL A 3 3.86 20.90 -26.11
C VAL A 3 4.63 19.62 -26.48
N LEU A 4 5.97 19.66 -26.38
CA LEU A 4 6.82 18.50 -26.69
C LEU A 4 6.57 17.36 -25.70
N HIS A 5 6.44 17.65 -24.41
CA HIS A 5 6.13 16.65 -23.39
C HIS A 5 4.74 16.06 -23.55
N ALA A 6 3.73 16.86 -23.89
CA ALA A 6 2.37 16.40 -24.20
C ALA A 6 2.37 15.43 -25.39
N HIS A 7 3.03 15.79 -26.50
CA HIS A 7 3.13 14.91 -27.66
C HIS A 7 3.95 13.64 -27.37
N SER A 8 5.07 13.75 -26.63
CA SER A 8 5.87 12.57 -26.24
C SER A 8 5.07 11.63 -25.35
N CYS A 9 4.35 12.18 -24.37
CA CYS A 9 3.43 11.45 -23.50
C CYS A 9 2.38 10.67 -24.32
N TRP A 10 1.71 11.37 -25.25
CA TRP A 10 0.65 10.79 -26.07
C TRP A 10 1.16 9.69 -26.99
N GLU A 11 2.31 9.90 -27.64
CA GLU A 11 2.90 8.89 -28.52
C GLU A 11 3.29 7.64 -27.72
N TYR A 12 3.90 7.80 -26.54
CA TYR A 12 4.26 6.65 -25.71
C TYR A 12 3.05 5.85 -25.23
N VAL A 13 1.94 6.50 -24.81
CA VAL A 13 0.74 5.76 -24.41
C VAL A 13 0.06 5.08 -25.62
N VAL A 14 0.15 5.66 -26.81
CA VAL A 14 -0.32 5.03 -28.06
C VAL A 14 0.51 3.78 -28.38
N GLN A 15 1.83 3.83 -28.23
CA GLN A 15 2.70 2.66 -28.43
C GLN A 15 2.42 1.56 -27.39
N TRP A 16 2.27 1.93 -26.11
CA TRP A 16 1.83 0.98 -25.09
C TRP A 16 0.47 0.36 -25.40
N ASN A 17 -0.49 1.12 -25.93
CA ASN A 17 -1.80 0.57 -26.24
C ASN A 17 -1.76 -0.45 -27.41
N LYS A 18 -0.80 -0.32 -28.34
CA LYS A 18 -0.56 -1.30 -29.41
C LYS A 18 0.05 -2.59 -28.85
N ASP A 19 1.00 -2.48 -27.94
CA ASP A 19 1.61 -3.62 -27.23
C ASP A 19 1.67 -3.41 -25.71
N PRO A 20 0.63 -3.85 -24.99
CA PRO A 20 0.53 -3.63 -23.54
C PRO A 20 1.53 -4.42 -22.70
N GLU A 21 2.26 -5.38 -23.29
CA GLU A 21 3.34 -6.09 -22.60
C GLU A 21 4.54 -5.16 -22.32
N GLU A 22 4.76 -4.17 -23.20
CA GLU A 22 5.83 -3.20 -23.10
C GLU A 22 5.47 -2.07 -22.12
N ALA A 23 5.34 -2.42 -20.84
CA ALA A 23 4.92 -1.52 -19.77
C ALA A 23 5.81 -0.27 -19.62
N HIS A 24 7.07 -0.35 -20.06
CA HIS A 24 8.01 0.76 -20.04
C HIS A 24 7.53 1.98 -20.84
N PHE A 25 6.74 1.78 -21.90
CA PHE A 25 6.15 2.88 -22.66
C PHE A 25 5.12 3.66 -21.84
N LEU A 26 4.25 2.98 -21.08
CA LEU A 26 3.29 3.65 -20.21
C LEU A 26 3.99 4.40 -19.07
N ILE A 27 5.06 3.82 -18.50
CA ILE A 27 5.86 4.48 -17.47
C ILE A 27 6.47 5.77 -18.03
N ARG A 28 7.10 5.73 -19.21
CA ARG A 28 7.65 6.92 -19.88
C ARG A 28 6.60 7.96 -20.25
N ALA A 29 5.40 7.52 -20.66
CA ALA A 29 4.29 8.44 -20.92
C ALA A 29 3.97 9.27 -19.67
N ILE A 30 3.89 8.62 -18.50
CA ILE A 30 3.63 9.29 -17.22
C ILE A 30 4.82 10.16 -16.79
N GLU A 31 6.07 9.75 -17.04
CA GLU A 31 7.23 10.59 -16.77
C GLU A 31 7.18 11.89 -17.58
N HIS A 32 6.84 11.83 -18.87
CA HIS A 32 6.64 13.01 -19.69
C HIS A 32 5.45 13.87 -19.23
N LEU A 33 4.34 13.23 -18.84
CA LEU A 33 3.18 13.93 -18.28
C LEU A 33 3.57 14.78 -17.06
N ARG A 34 4.40 14.22 -16.17
CA ARG A 34 4.89 14.91 -14.97
C ARG A 34 5.86 16.06 -15.26
N CYS A 35 6.47 16.08 -16.43
CA CYS A 35 7.33 17.17 -16.90
C CYS A 35 6.56 18.31 -17.58
N ILE A 36 5.23 18.23 -17.70
CA ILE A 36 4.41 19.34 -18.20
C ILE A 36 4.26 20.36 -17.07
N ASP A 37 4.73 21.60 -17.30
CA ASP A 37 4.75 22.65 -16.30
C ASP A 37 3.36 23.24 -16.08
N ASN A 38 2.63 23.56 -17.16
CA ASN A 38 1.28 24.13 -17.08
C ASN A 38 0.24 23.09 -16.61
N ALA A 39 -0.39 23.38 -15.46
CA ALA A 39 -1.34 22.48 -14.81
C ALA A 39 -2.57 22.17 -15.67
N HIS A 40 -3.10 23.13 -16.43
CA HIS A 40 -4.28 22.92 -17.29
C HIS A 40 -3.99 21.93 -18.41
N VAL A 41 -2.82 22.04 -19.05
CA VAL A 41 -2.36 21.07 -20.06
C VAL A 41 -2.11 19.71 -19.43
N GLN A 42 -1.41 19.66 -18.29
CA GLN A 42 -1.13 18.42 -17.58
C GLN A 42 -2.42 17.68 -17.19
N HIS A 43 -3.39 18.39 -16.61
CA HIS A 43 -4.71 17.88 -16.25
C HIS A 43 -5.45 17.33 -17.48
N GLY A 44 -5.53 18.12 -18.55
CA GLY A 44 -6.23 17.73 -19.78
C GLY A 44 -5.65 16.47 -20.43
N ILE A 45 -4.31 16.42 -20.57
CA ILE A 45 -3.64 15.22 -21.12
C ILE A 45 -3.87 14.02 -20.21
N ALA A 46 -3.76 14.16 -18.89
CA ALA A 46 -3.98 13.07 -17.95
C ALA A 46 -5.41 12.50 -18.04
N LEU A 47 -6.41 13.38 -18.12
CA LEU A 47 -7.82 12.99 -18.24
C LEU A 47 -8.11 12.33 -19.60
N MET A 48 -7.55 12.84 -20.69
CA MET A 48 -7.63 12.21 -22.01
C MET A 48 -7.00 10.81 -22.00
N MET A 49 -5.79 10.66 -21.43
CA MET A 49 -5.14 9.34 -21.30
C MET A 49 -6.02 8.33 -20.57
N TRP A 50 -6.62 8.76 -19.45
CA TRP A 50 -7.51 7.92 -18.65
C TRP A 50 -8.72 7.44 -19.48
N ASN A 51 -9.42 8.38 -20.10
CA ASN A 51 -10.65 8.11 -20.85
C ASN A 51 -10.41 7.29 -22.12
N THR A 52 -9.30 7.54 -22.82
CA THR A 52 -9.00 6.88 -24.09
C THR A 52 -8.42 5.49 -23.90
N PHE A 53 -7.50 5.28 -22.96
CA PHE A 53 -6.68 4.07 -22.92
C PHE A 53 -6.85 3.22 -21.65
N LEU A 54 -7.01 3.84 -20.48
CA LEU A 54 -6.79 3.12 -19.21
C LEU A 54 -8.08 2.59 -18.57
N VAL A 55 -9.17 3.37 -18.57
CA VAL A 55 -10.37 3.06 -17.77
C VAL A 55 -10.96 1.67 -18.06
N LYS A 56 -11.02 1.27 -19.34
CA LYS A 56 -11.58 -0.04 -19.74
C LYS A 56 -10.70 -1.21 -19.26
N ARG A 57 -9.38 -1.07 -19.37
CA ARG A 57 -8.42 -2.10 -18.93
C ARG A 57 -8.40 -2.21 -17.40
N LEU A 58 -8.46 -1.09 -16.69
CA LEU A 58 -8.54 -1.09 -15.22
C LEU A 58 -9.85 -1.71 -14.73
N SER A 59 -10.97 -1.41 -15.40
CA SER A 59 -12.25 -2.06 -15.15
C SER A 59 -12.16 -3.58 -15.31
N ALA A 60 -11.59 -4.06 -16.42
CA ALA A 60 -11.41 -5.50 -16.67
C ALA A 60 -10.52 -6.16 -15.60
N ALA A 61 -9.40 -5.53 -15.24
CA ALA A 61 -8.52 -5.95 -14.15
C ALA A 61 -9.27 -6.07 -12.82
N THR A 62 -10.09 -5.07 -12.49
CA THR A 62 -10.87 -5.04 -11.25
C THR A 62 -11.83 -6.22 -11.18
N TYR A 63 -12.63 -6.45 -12.22
CA TYR A 63 -13.59 -7.55 -12.23
C TYR A 63 -12.92 -8.93 -12.25
N LEU A 64 -11.77 -9.07 -12.93
CA LEU A 64 -10.97 -10.30 -12.87
C LEU A 64 -10.53 -10.57 -11.42
N MET A 65 -9.93 -9.59 -10.77
CA MET A 65 -9.40 -9.70 -9.41
C MET A 65 -10.52 -9.97 -8.38
N ASP A 66 -11.66 -9.31 -8.52
CA ASP A 66 -12.82 -9.52 -7.66
C ASP A 66 -13.42 -10.93 -7.82
N LYS A 67 -13.45 -11.44 -9.05
CA LYS A 67 -13.91 -12.80 -9.36
C LYS A 67 -13.00 -13.87 -8.79
N VAL A 68 -11.68 -13.73 -8.96
CA VAL A 68 -10.71 -14.76 -8.52
C VAL A 68 -10.33 -14.65 -7.05
N GLY A 69 -10.53 -13.49 -6.43
CA GLY A 69 -10.26 -13.25 -5.02
C GLY A 69 -8.77 -13.28 -4.65
N LYS A 70 -7.85 -13.04 -5.59
CA LYS A 70 -6.39 -13.06 -5.40
C LYS A 70 -5.68 -12.41 -6.58
N ALA A 71 -4.36 -12.25 -6.51
CA ALA A 71 -3.55 -11.89 -7.68
C ALA A 71 -3.74 -12.90 -8.84
N PRO A 72 -4.31 -12.50 -10.00
CA PRO A 72 -4.49 -13.37 -11.15
C PRO A 72 -3.14 -13.82 -11.73
N LYS A 73 -3.16 -14.99 -12.39
CA LYS A 73 -2.00 -15.57 -13.07
C LYS A 73 -2.04 -15.25 -14.56
N ASP A 74 -0.88 -15.25 -15.21
CA ASP A 74 -0.65 -14.87 -16.61
C ASP A 74 -1.80 -15.24 -17.58
N ARG A 75 -2.21 -16.51 -17.63
CA ARG A 75 -3.30 -16.97 -18.53
C ARG A 75 -4.60 -16.17 -18.38
N LEU A 76 -5.00 -15.84 -17.14
CA LEU A 76 -6.22 -15.09 -16.88
C LEU A 76 -6.04 -13.60 -17.20
N CYS A 77 -4.88 -13.03 -16.89
CA CYS A 77 -4.55 -11.65 -17.22
C CYS A 77 -4.59 -11.43 -18.75
N ARG A 78 -3.97 -12.32 -19.53
CA ARG A 78 -3.97 -12.23 -20.99
C ARG A 78 -5.36 -12.33 -21.58
N ARG A 79 -6.18 -13.23 -21.04
CA ARG A 79 -7.54 -13.47 -21.54
C ARG A 79 -8.48 -12.30 -21.23
N ASP A 80 -8.49 -11.80 -19.99
CA ASP A 80 -9.52 -10.87 -19.53
C ASP A 80 -9.07 -9.40 -19.59
N VAL A 81 -7.76 -9.13 -19.49
CA VAL A 81 -7.18 -7.76 -19.47
C VAL A 81 -6.35 -7.45 -20.72
N GLY A 82 -5.87 -8.50 -21.42
CA GLY A 82 -5.07 -8.36 -22.64
C GLY A 82 -3.59 -8.04 -22.38
N MET A 83 -3.04 -8.49 -21.24
CA MET A 83 -1.62 -8.37 -20.89
C MET A 83 -1.21 -9.46 -19.88
N SER A 84 0.09 -9.75 -19.73
CA SER A 84 0.62 -10.67 -18.70
C SER A 84 0.36 -10.22 -17.27
N ASP A 85 0.56 -11.11 -16.29
CA ASP A 85 0.50 -10.75 -14.87
C ASP A 85 1.62 -9.78 -14.47
N ASN A 86 2.82 -9.92 -15.05
CA ASN A 86 3.92 -8.97 -14.86
C ASN A 86 3.58 -7.57 -15.41
N ALA A 87 3.10 -7.48 -16.66
CA ALA A 87 2.69 -6.23 -17.26
C ALA A 87 1.50 -5.60 -16.52
N MET A 88 0.56 -6.43 -16.03
CA MET A 88 -0.58 -5.98 -15.23
C MET A 88 -0.17 -5.31 -13.92
N SER A 89 0.86 -5.81 -13.23
CA SER A 89 1.40 -5.14 -12.05
C SER A 89 1.90 -3.73 -12.37
N CYS A 90 2.66 -3.58 -13.46
CA CYS A 90 3.17 -2.28 -13.91
C CYS A 90 2.05 -1.34 -14.38
N PHE A 91 1.05 -1.87 -15.08
CA PHE A 91 -0.14 -1.13 -15.51
C PHE A 91 -0.90 -0.55 -14.31
N LEU A 92 -1.16 -1.34 -13.26
CA LEU A 92 -1.86 -0.86 -12.06
C LEU A 92 -1.08 0.22 -11.31
N GLY A 93 0.24 0.05 -11.18
CA GLY A 93 1.11 1.08 -10.60
C GLY A 93 1.12 2.38 -11.42
N SER A 94 1.05 2.26 -12.74
CA SER A 94 0.96 3.38 -13.68
C SER A 94 -0.39 4.09 -13.61
N CYS A 95 -1.50 3.36 -13.54
CA CYS A 95 -2.83 3.94 -13.32
C CYS A 95 -2.88 4.77 -12.03
N SER A 96 -2.30 4.25 -10.93
CA SER A 96 -2.23 5.00 -9.67
C SER A 96 -1.39 6.27 -9.81
N ASN A 97 -0.26 6.22 -10.54
CA ASN A 97 0.56 7.42 -10.81
C ASN A 97 -0.19 8.46 -11.66
N LEU A 98 -0.94 8.01 -12.67
CA LEU A 98 -1.74 8.90 -13.51
C LEU A 98 -2.83 9.59 -12.69
N LEU A 99 -3.60 8.84 -11.90
CA LEU A 99 -4.68 9.39 -11.08
C LEU A 99 -4.14 10.39 -10.05
N GLN A 100 -3.00 10.09 -9.42
CA GLN A 100 -2.32 11.03 -8.53
C GLN A 100 -1.90 12.31 -9.28
N THR A 101 -1.25 12.17 -10.44
CA THR A 101 -0.83 13.33 -11.24
C THR A 101 -2.03 14.17 -11.69
N LEU A 102 -3.16 13.53 -11.99
CA LEU A 102 -4.41 14.20 -12.38
C LEU A 102 -5.00 15.01 -11.21
N MET A 103 -5.04 14.45 -10.00
CA MET A 103 -5.50 15.16 -8.79
C MET A 103 -4.59 16.33 -8.43
N GLU A 104 -3.26 16.13 -8.48
CA GLU A 104 -2.28 17.19 -8.23
C GLU A 104 -2.40 18.32 -9.26
N ALA A 105 -2.59 18.00 -10.54
CA ALA A 105 -2.78 18.98 -11.59
C ALA A 105 -4.08 19.77 -11.43
N ASP A 106 -5.19 19.12 -11.05
CA ASP A 106 -6.48 19.79 -10.81
C ASP A 106 -6.37 20.85 -9.71
N ILE A 107 -5.70 20.54 -8.59
CA ILE A 107 -5.45 21.51 -7.51
C ILE A 107 -4.59 22.67 -8.03
N ARG A 108 -3.54 22.39 -8.81
CA ARG A 108 -2.64 23.41 -9.35
C ARG A 108 -3.30 24.30 -10.41
N CYS A 109 -4.37 23.85 -11.07
CA CYS A 109 -5.12 24.66 -12.04
C CYS A 109 -5.68 25.95 -11.42
N ASP A 110 -6.08 25.91 -10.15
CA ASP A 110 -6.61 27.09 -9.43
C ASP A 110 -5.53 28.17 -9.20
N GLU A 111 -4.26 27.76 -9.15
CA GLU A 111 -3.12 28.64 -8.86
C GLU A 111 -2.42 29.14 -10.15
N MET A 112 -2.81 28.64 -11.33
CA MET A 112 -2.14 28.92 -12.59
C MET A 112 -3.09 29.54 -13.63
N PRO A 113 -2.66 30.58 -14.36
CA PRO A 113 -3.44 31.08 -15.49
C PRO A 113 -3.48 30.05 -16.64
N LEU A 114 -4.54 30.13 -17.45
CA LEU A 114 -4.61 29.39 -18.70
C LEU A 114 -3.41 29.76 -19.60
N PRO A 115 -2.78 28.78 -20.26
CA PRO A 115 -1.69 29.06 -21.17
C PRO A 115 -2.21 29.84 -22.39
N VAL A 116 -1.43 30.82 -22.82
CA VAL A 116 -1.70 31.52 -24.08
C VAL A 116 -1.13 30.69 -25.22
N LEU A 117 -2.00 30.25 -26.12
CA LEU A 117 -1.59 29.57 -27.34
C LEU A 117 -1.40 30.62 -28.44
N ASP A 118 -0.19 31.13 -28.56
CA ASP A 118 0.14 32.08 -29.63
C ASP A 118 0.29 31.34 -30.96
N THR A 119 -0.56 31.70 -31.93
CA THR A 119 -0.46 31.24 -33.31
C THR A 119 0.30 32.29 -34.11
N GLU A 120 1.33 31.89 -34.87
CA GLU A 120 2.04 32.87 -35.71
C GLU A 120 1.10 33.41 -36.80
N ASP A 121 1.27 34.68 -37.19
CA ASP A 121 0.41 35.38 -38.15
C ASP A 121 0.19 34.62 -39.47
N ALA A 122 1.20 33.86 -39.91
CA ALA A 122 1.14 33.05 -41.13
C ALA A 122 0.11 31.90 -41.06
N TRP A 123 -0.28 31.48 -39.86
CA TRP A 123 -1.16 30.33 -39.60
C TRP A 123 -2.57 30.73 -39.13
N VAL A 124 -2.81 32.02 -38.85
CA VAL A 124 -4.10 32.53 -38.36
C VAL A 124 -5.27 32.25 -39.32
N SER A 125 -5.00 32.20 -40.63
CA SER A 125 -6.01 31.94 -41.66
C SER A 125 -6.14 30.47 -42.07
N VAL A 126 -5.42 29.56 -41.43
CA VAL A 126 -5.39 28.14 -41.80
C VAL A 126 -6.32 27.36 -40.87
N GLU A 127 -7.42 26.83 -41.41
CA GLU A 127 -8.28 25.89 -40.68
C GLU A 127 -7.63 24.51 -40.63
N GLY A 128 -7.35 24.02 -39.43
CA GLY A 128 -6.78 22.70 -39.15
C GLY A 128 -7.55 21.95 -38.06
N HIS A 129 -7.17 20.70 -37.81
CA HIS A 129 -7.67 19.98 -36.63
C HIS A 129 -7.08 20.59 -35.36
N SER A 130 -7.86 20.61 -34.27
CA SER A 130 -7.37 21.02 -32.95
C SER A 130 -6.11 20.22 -32.59
N SER A 131 -5.08 20.94 -32.16
CA SER A 131 -3.86 20.36 -31.62
C SER A 131 -4.14 19.59 -30.34
N LEU A 132 -3.20 18.71 -29.96
CA LEU A 132 -3.32 17.92 -28.74
C LEU A 132 -3.44 18.81 -27.49
N VAL A 133 -2.76 19.94 -27.46
CA VAL A 133 -2.81 20.88 -26.32
C VAL A 133 -4.14 21.63 -26.28
N GLU A 134 -4.70 22.03 -27.43
CA GLU A 134 -6.04 22.61 -27.48
C GLU A 134 -7.10 21.62 -26.97
N LEU A 135 -7.04 20.36 -27.42
CA LEU A 135 -7.92 19.29 -26.92
C LEU A 135 -7.78 19.06 -25.42
N ALA A 136 -6.57 19.19 -24.87
CA ALA A 136 -6.32 19.09 -23.44
C ALA A 136 -6.98 20.24 -22.67
N LEU A 137 -6.88 21.47 -23.17
CA LEU A 137 -7.50 22.65 -22.55
C LEU A 137 -9.03 22.66 -22.65
N GLU A 138 -9.60 21.95 -23.62
CA GLU A 138 -11.05 21.76 -23.75
C GLU A 138 -11.63 20.74 -22.75
N GLN A 139 -10.78 20.00 -22.02
CA GLN A 139 -11.25 19.01 -21.05
C GLN A 139 -11.93 19.68 -19.86
N LYS A 140 -13.04 19.09 -19.38
CA LYS A 140 -13.72 19.53 -18.17
C LYS A 140 -12.89 19.17 -16.94
N HIS A 141 -13.00 19.98 -15.89
CA HIS A 141 -12.47 19.65 -14.57
C HIS A 141 -13.05 18.32 -14.05
N ILE A 142 -12.21 17.60 -13.32
CA ILE A 142 -12.60 16.38 -12.65
C ILE A 142 -13.51 16.68 -11.45
N HIS A 143 -14.33 15.70 -11.09
CA HIS A 143 -14.93 15.65 -9.76
C HIS A 143 -13.92 14.99 -8.82
N TYR A 144 -13.10 15.80 -8.13
CA TYR A 144 -11.97 15.35 -7.31
C TYR A 144 -12.29 14.13 -6.41
N PRO A 145 -13.38 14.12 -5.62
CA PRO A 145 -13.70 12.98 -4.76
C PRO A 145 -13.92 11.66 -5.51
N LEU A 146 -14.39 11.72 -6.76
CA LEU A 146 -14.56 10.52 -7.59
C LEU A 146 -13.22 9.98 -8.07
N VAL A 147 -12.27 10.86 -8.41
CA VAL A 147 -10.91 10.47 -8.79
C VAL A 147 -10.17 9.87 -7.60
N GLU A 148 -10.30 10.48 -6.42
CA GLU A 148 -9.74 9.97 -5.17
C GLU A 148 -10.29 8.56 -4.86
N HIS A 149 -11.61 8.38 -4.93
CA HIS A 149 -12.25 7.08 -4.74
C HIS A 149 -11.75 6.01 -5.73
N GLN A 150 -11.58 6.38 -7.00
CA GLN A 150 -11.01 5.50 -8.04
C GLN A 150 -9.52 5.18 -7.77
N SER A 151 -8.77 6.13 -7.20
CA SER A 151 -7.36 5.97 -6.84
C SER A 151 -7.19 4.95 -5.71
N VAL A 152 -8.07 4.97 -4.70
CA VAL A 152 -8.10 4.01 -3.58
C VAL A 152 -8.26 2.59 -4.12
N LEU A 153 -9.22 2.36 -5.02
CA LEU A 153 -9.39 1.06 -5.68
C LEU A 153 -8.13 0.67 -6.47
N CYS A 154 -7.52 1.61 -7.19
CA CYS A 154 -6.32 1.33 -7.97
C CYS A 154 -5.13 0.89 -7.09
N ILE A 155 -4.94 1.54 -5.94
CA ILE A 155 -3.89 1.18 -4.97
C ILE A 155 -4.17 -0.21 -4.37
N ILE A 156 -5.42 -0.53 -4.03
CA ILE A 156 -5.84 -1.86 -3.55
C ILE A 156 -5.49 -2.95 -4.57
N LEU A 157 -5.80 -2.73 -5.85
CA LEU A 157 -5.48 -3.66 -6.94
C LEU A 157 -3.96 -3.81 -7.09
N TYR A 158 -3.23 -2.69 -7.09
CA TYR A 158 -1.79 -2.68 -7.24
C TYR A 158 -1.10 -3.43 -6.08
N GLY A 159 -1.47 -3.15 -4.82
CA GLY A 159 -0.94 -3.84 -3.65
C GLY A 159 -1.28 -5.33 -3.67
N THR A 160 -2.50 -5.69 -4.06
CA THR A 160 -2.90 -7.10 -4.22
C THR A 160 -2.01 -7.84 -5.21
N MET A 161 -1.69 -7.22 -6.37
CA MET A 161 -0.79 -7.80 -7.36
C MET A 161 0.65 -7.86 -6.86
N LYS A 162 1.19 -6.73 -6.38
CA LYS A 162 2.60 -6.62 -5.94
C LYS A 162 2.94 -7.60 -4.83
N PHE A 163 2.10 -7.68 -3.81
CA PHE A 163 2.30 -8.56 -2.65
C PHE A 163 1.67 -9.94 -2.83
N SER A 164 1.10 -10.24 -4.01
CA SER A 164 0.45 -11.52 -4.30
C SER A 164 -0.60 -11.92 -3.25
N LEU A 165 -1.39 -10.95 -2.77
CA LEU A 165 -2.36 -11.17 -1.70
C LEU A 165 -3.44 -12.19 -2.12
N LYS A 166 -3.88 -12.98 -1.14
CA LYS A 166 -4.88 -14.04 -1.30
C LYS A 166 -6.15 -13.72 -0.52
N ILE A 167 -7.28 -14.18 -1.06
CA ILE A 167 -8.62 -14.02 -0.47
C ILE A 167 -8.91 -12.51 -0.28
N VAL A 168 -8.79 -11.77 -1.37
CA VAL A 168 -9.09 -10.33 -1.46
C VAL A 168 -10.03 -10.13 -2.64
N LYS A 169 -11.24 -9.64 -2.37
CA LYS A 169 -12.20 -9.20 -3.38
C LYS A 169 -12.26 -7.67 -3.35
N PRO A 170 -11.58 -6.97 -4.27
CA PRO A 170 -11.42 -5.52 -4.16
C PRO A 170 -12.74 -4.76 -4.04
N LEU A 171 -13.78 -5.18 -4.77
CA LEU A 171 -15.08 -4.51 -4.71
C LEU A 171 -15.79 -4.74 -3.38
N SER A 172 -15.52 -5.86 -2.67
CA SER A 172 -16.16 -6.11 -1.36
C SER A 172 -15.73 -5.15 -0.27
N LEU A 173 -14.68 -4.33 -0.51
CA LEU A 173 -14.22 -3.29 0.41
C LEU A 173 -15.03 -1.99 0.29
N PHE A 174 -15.98 -1.95 -0.65
CA PHE A 174 -16.83 -0.80 -0.91
C PHE A 174 -18.31 -1.15 -0.73
N ASP A 175 -19.09 -0.17 -0.30
CA ASP A 175 -20.55 -0.27 -0.23
C ASP A 175 -21.15 -0.20 -1.65
N SER A 176 -22.48 -0.30 -1.73
CA SER A 176 -23.18 -0.29 -3.01
C SER A 176 -23.02 1.04 -3.76
N LYS A 177 -22.99 2.18 -3.06
CA LYS A 177 -22.80 3.51 -3.69
C LYS A 177 -21.40 3.63 -4.28
N GLY A 178 -20.37 3.28 -3.51
CA GLY A 178 -18.98 3.31 -3.94
C GLY A 178 -18.72 2.37 -5.12
N LYS A 179 -19.33 1.17 -5.12
CA LYS A 179 -19.26 0.24 -6.26
C LYS A 179 -19.85 0.84 -7.54
N ASN A 180 -20.98 1.53 -7.42
CA ASN A 180 -21.68 2.11 -8.57
C ASN A 180 -20.96 3.35 -9.15
N ALA A 181 -20.08 3.99 -8.38
CA ALA A 181 -19.32 5.15 -8.80
C ALA A 181 -18.08 4.79 -9.63
N PHE A 182 -17.52 3.58 -9.49
CA PHE A 182 -16.31 3.20 -10.23
C PHE A 182 -16.51 3.23 -11.75
N PHE A 183 -15.45 3.62 -12.45
CA PHE A 183 -15.37 3.67 -13.91
C PHE A 183 -16.43 4.56 -14.59
N LYS A 184 -17.10 5.44 -13.84
CA LYS A 184 -17.87 6.56 -14.40
C LYS A 184 -16.94 7.61 -14.99
N ASP A 185 -17.51 8.50 -15.80
CA ASP A 185 -16.80 9.69 -16.28
C ASP A 185 -16.29 10.48 -15.07
N LEU A 186 -14.97 10.71 -15.01
CA LEU A 186 -14.32 11.38 -13.87
C LEU A 186 -14.78 12.83 -13.70
N THR A 187 -15.40 13.43 -14.71
CA THR A 187 -15.96 14.78 -14.67
C THR A 187 -17.39 14.81 -14.14
N SER A 188 -18.01 13.64 -13.93
CA SER A 188 -19.38 13.53 -13.47
C SER A 188 -19.50 13.57 -11.94
N ILE A 189 -20.50 14.29 -11.45
CA ILE A 189 -20.83 14.30 -10.02
C ILE A 189 -21.51 12.97 -9.68
N GLN A 190 -20.91 12.22 -8.76
CA GLN A 190 -21.42 10.93 -8.28
C GLN A 190 -21.76 11.00 -6.80
N LEU A 191 -22.81 10.29 -6.40
CA LEU A 191 -23.13 10.12 -4.99
C LEU A 191 -22.14 9.12 -4.37
N LEU A 192 -21.13 9.65 -3.68
CA LEU A 192 -20.16 8.84 -2.96
C LEU A 192 -20.66 8.44 -1.57
N PRO A 193 -20.09 7.36 -0.99
CA PRO A 193 -20.42 6.94 0.36
C PRO A 193 -20.13 8.07 1.37
N SER A 194 -21.13 8.43 2.15
CA SER A 194 -21.02 9.39 3.25
C SER A 194 -21.88 8.90 4.40
N GLY A 195 -21.32 8.92 5.62
CA GLY A 195 -21.98 8.47 6.84
C GLY A 195 -21.43 7.17 7.42
N GLU A 196 -22.14 6.64 8.42
CA GLU A 196 -21.74 5.44 9.15
C GLU A 196 -21.66 4.21 8.24
N VAL A 197 -20.56 3.47 8.38
CA VAL A 197 -20.27 2.28 7.60
C VAL A 197 -20.70 1.04 8.38
N ASP A 198 -21.33 0.10 7.68
CA ASP A 198 -21.69 -1.21 8.23
C ASP A 198 -20.48 -1.87 8.94
N PRO A 199 -20.60 -2.31 10.22
CA PRO A 199 -19.52 -2.97 10.95
C PRO A 199 -18.93 -4.18 10.22
N THR A 200 -19.73 -4.90 9.43
CA THR A 200 -19.24 -6.03 8.63
C THR A 200 -18.27 -5.57 7.54
N LEU A 201 -18.59 -4.45 6.88
CA LEU A 201 -17.73 -3.83 5.87
C LEU A 201 -16.43 -3.29 6.49
N LEU A 202 -16.51 -2.65 7.67
CA LEU A 202 -15.31 -2.23 8.42
C LEU A 202 -14.42 -3.41 8.79
N SER A 203 -15.00 -4.55 9.17
CA SER A 203 -14.25 -5.78 9.45
C SER A 203 -13.50 -6.29 8.20
N LEU A 204 -14.15 -6.30 7.03
CA LEU A 204 -13.51 -6.69 5.77
C LEU A 204 -12.36 -5.75 5.37
N ARG A 205 -12.56 -4.43 5.54
CA ARG A 205 -11.53 -3.40 5.30
C ARG A 205 -10.34 -3.56 6.22
N HIS A 206 -10.60 -3.75 7.52
CA HIS A 206 -9.56 -4.01 8.49
C HIS A 206 -8.78 -5.29 8.15
N GLN A 207 -9.47 -6.38 7.80
CA GLN A 207 -8.83 -7.64 7.41
C GLN A 207 -7.95 -7.48 6.15
N PHE A 208 -8.38 -6.67 5.18
CA PHE A 208 -7.56 -6.37 4.02
C PHE A 208 -6.30 -5.60 4.40
N LEU A 209 -6.42 -4.54 5.21
CA LEU A 209 -5.28 -3.72 5.62
C LEU A 209 -4.28 -4.52 6.45
N THR A 210 -4.72 -5.37 7.39
CA THR A 210 -3.78 -6.21 8.15
C THR A 210 -3.06 -7.21 7.25
N LYS A 211 -3.73 -7.81 6.27
CA LYS A 211 -3.07 -8.67 5.26
C LYS A 211 -2.01 -7.90 4.45
N LEU A 212 -2.31 -6.66 4.07
CA LEU A 212 -1.38 -5.80 3.36
C LEU A 212 -0.16 -5.51 4.24
N VAL A 213 -0.37 -5.09 5.48
CA VAL A 213 0.69 -4.82 6.46
C VAL A 213 1.59 -6.05 6.71
N SER A 214 1.00 -7.23 6.90
CA SER A 214 1.79 -8.47 7.05
C SER A 214 2.67 -8.74 5.83
N ALA A 215 2.12 -8.56 4.62
CA ALA A 215 2.89 -8.78 3.41
C ALA A 215 3.99 -7.72 3.21
N LEU A 216 3.78 -6.50 3.71
CA LEU A 216 4.79 -5.44 3.72
C LEU A 216 5.96 -5.78 4.64
N ALA A 217 5.67 -6.15 5.89
CA ALA A 217 6.71 -6.57 6.82
C ALA A 217 7.46 -7.80 6.30
N GLN A 218 6.75 -8.75 5.70
CA GLN A 218 7.37 -9.92 5.05
C GLN A 218 8.31 -9.54 3.90
N ALA A 219 7.94 -8.56 3.07
CA ALA A 219 8.75 -8.14 1.94
C ALA A 219 10.04 -7.40 2.38
N GLN A 220 10.04 -6.80 3.58
CA GLN A 220 11.20 -6.16 4.20
C GLN A 220 12.10 -7.16 4.94
N ALA A 221 11.58 -8.33 5.30
CA ALA A 221 12.34 -9.36 5.98
C ALA A 221 13.39 -9.98 5.05
N PRO A 222 14.64 -10.21 5.52
CA PRO A 222 15.65 -10.90 4.74
C PRO A 222 15.16 -12.30 4.35
N SER A 223 15.12 -12.60 3.05
CA SER A 223 14.60 -13.87 2.55
C SER A 223 15.48 -15.04 3.01
N GLN A 224 14.90 -16.00 3.73
CA GLN A 224 15.60 -17.24 4.13
C GLN A 224 15.75 -18.28 3.00
N MET A 225 15.41 -17.95 1.74
CA MET A 225 15.71 -18.82 0.60
C MET A 225 16.24 -18.04 -0.61
N THR A 226 17.39 -18.51 -1.05
CA THR A 226 18.07 -18.26 -2.32
C THR A 226 17.17 -18.37 -3.55
N ASP A 227 17.60 -17.70 -4.62
CA ASP A 227 17.14 -17.80 -6.01
C ASP A 227 15.81 -17.12 -6.37
N ARG A 228 15.81 -15.78 -6.34
CA ARG A 228 15.12 -15.04 -7.41
C ARG A 228 16.21 -14.49 -8.33
N SER A 229 16.44 -15.24 -9.41
CA SER A 229 17.24 -14.86 -10.57
C SER A 229 17.11 -13.37 -10.87
N GLU A 230 18.20 -12.64 -10.64
CA GLU A 230 18.46 -11.31 -11.15
C GLU A 230 18.62 -11.40 -12.68
N GLU A 231 17.52 -11.50 -13.42
CA GLU A 231 17.57 -11.38 -14.88
C GLU A 231 16.21 -10.97 -15.45
N ALA A 232 15.90 -9.69 -15.28
CA ALA A 232 15.18 -8.92 -16.27
C ALA A 232 15.60 -7.47 -16.06
N VAL A 233 16.09 -6.82 -17.11
CA VAL A 233 16.22 -5.36 -17.18
C VAL A 233 14.80 -4.79 -17.17
N ALA A 234 14.12 -4.89 -16.04
CA ALA A 234 12.79 -4.36 -15.84
C ALA A 234 12.98 -2.88 -15.52
N VAL A 235 12.49 -2.02 -16.40
CA VAL A 235 12.16 -0.64 -16.04
C VAL A 235 11.10 -0.75 -14.94
N THR A 236 11.56 -0.86 -13.69
CA THR A 236 10.69 -1.02 -12.53
C THR A 236 10.12 0.34 -12.18
N LEU A 237 8.82 0.39 -11.93
CA LEU A 237 8.23 1.54 -11.22
C LEU A 237 9.02 1.76 -9.94
N LYS A 238 9.43 3.01 -9.68
CA LYS A 238 10.02 3.38 -8.39
C LYS A 238 9.18 2.79 -7.27
N ASP A 239 9.85 2.15 -6.31
CA ASP A 239 9.11 1.57 -5.19
C ASP A 239 8.39 2.69 -4.44
N ARG A 240 7.15 2.41 -4.05
CA ARG A 240 6.31 3.37 -3.36
C ARG A 240 6.52 3.23 -1.86
N ASP A 241 6.29 4.32 -1.14
CA ASP A 241 6.23 4.28 0.32
C ASP A 241 4.93 3.61 0.76
N TRP A 242 4.97 2.27 0.85
CA TRP A 242 3.81 1.46 1.19
C TRP A 242 3.31 1.62 2.63
N PRO A 243 4.16 1.85 3.65
CA PRO A 243 3.68 2.27 4.97
C PRO A 243 2.76 3.49 4.89
N VAL A 244 3.19 4.57 4.21
CA VAL A 244 2.37 5.78 4.04
C VAL A 244 1.08 5.48 3.27
N LEU A 245 1.17 4.78 2.13
CA LEU A 245 -0.02 4.44 1.34
C LEU A 245 -1.00 3.54 2.08
N THR A 246 -0.51 2.66 2.96
CA THR A 246 -1.38 1.82 3.79
C THR A 246 -2.17 2.65 4.80
N LEU A 247 -1.55 3.70 5.36
CA LEU A 247 -2.24 4.64 6.25
C LEU A 247 -3.23 5.50 5.48
N ASP A 248 -2.87 5.99 4.30
CA ASP A 248 -3.80 6.70 3.42
C ASP A 248 -5.01 5.80 3.08
N LEU A 249 -4.78 4.53 2.74
CA LEU A 249 -5.86 3.58 2.54
C LEU A 249 -6.71 3.37 3.79
N ALA A 250 -6.10 3.32 4.99
CA ALA A 250 -6.83 3.22 6.24
C ALA A 250 -7.77 4.41 6.42
N HIS A 251 -7.27 5.62 6.18
CA HIS A 251 -8.05 6.85 6.21
C HIS A 251 -9.28 6.79 5.29
N HIS A 252 -9.05 6.54 3.99
CA HIS A 252 -10.13 6.49 2.99
C HIS A 252 -11.12 5.34 3.23
N LEU A 253 -10.66 4.22 3.80
CA LEU A 253 -11.50 3.08 4.17
C LEU A 253 -12.14 3.25 5.56
N GLN A 254 -11.92 4.37 6.24
CA GLN A 254 -12.45 4.69 7.58
C GLN A 254 -12.05 3.66 8.64
N ILE A 255 -10.81 3.19 8.56
CA ILE A 255 -10.19 2.35 9.59
C ILE A 255 -9.25 3.25 10.39
N ALA A 256 -9.37 3.18 11.72
CA ALA A 256 -8.51 3.95 12.62
C ALA A 256 -7.02 3.72 12.28
N GLU A 257 -6.33 4.79 11.89
CA GLU A 257 -4.94 4.73 11.44
C GLU A 257 -4.03 4.18 12.53
N ASP A 258 -4.21 4.60 13.78
CA ASP A 258 -3.38 4.12 14.90
C ASP A 258 -3.51 2.60 15.12
N ARG A 259 -4.68 2.02 14.82
CA ARG A 259 -4.85 0.55 14.86
C ARG A 259 -3.96 -0.14 13.83
N ILE A 260 -3.76 0.48 12.66
CA ILE A 260 -2.90 -0.03 11.59
C ILE A 260 -1.43 0.21 11.92
N ARG A 261 -1.07 1.39 12.47
CA ARG A 261 0.29 1.69 12.95
C ARG A 261 0.74 0.66 13.98
N ARG A 262 -0.05 0.43 15.04
CA ARG A 262 0.27 -0.56 16.07
C ARG A 262 0.42 -1.97 15.50
N TYR A 263 -0.46 -2.37 14.57
CA TYR A 263 -0.35 -3.67 13.91
C TYR A 263 0.93 -3.78 13.07
N TYR A 264 1.33 -2.72 12.36
CA TYR A 264 2.58 -2.69 11.61
C TYR A 264 3.80 -2.84 12.51
N VAL A 265 3.85 -2.12 13.64
CA VAL A 265 4.92 -2.31 14.65
C VAL A 265 4.98 -3.77 15.12
N CYS A 266 3.83 -4.36 15.47
CA CYS A 266 3.77 -5.76 15.90
C CYS A 266 4.28 -6.73 14.82
N GLU A 267 3.92 -6.53 13.55
CA GLU A 267 4.41 -7.36 12.45
C GLU A 267 5.92 -7.22 12.27
N LEU A 268 6.48 -6.00 12.30
CA LEU A 268 7.93 -5.78 12.22
C LEU A 268 8.68 -6.55 13.30
N TYR A 269 8.24 -6.46 14.55
CA TYR A 269 8.79 -7.28 15.63
C TYR A 269 8.55 -8.78 15.40
N SER A 270 7.38 -9.21 14.93
CA SER A 270 7.13 -10.63 14.65
C SER A 270 8.08 -11.21 13.59
N TYR A 271 8.53 -10.40 12.62
CA TYR A 271 9.55 -10.77 11.62
C TYR A 271 11.01 -10.59 12.10
N GLY A 272 11.24 -10.05 13.30
CA GLY A 272 12.57 -9.78 13.85
C GLY A 272 13.22 -8.51 13.29
N LEU A 273 12.43 -7.62 12.69
CA LEU A 273 12.85 -6.31 12.17
C LEU A 273 12.80 -5.23 13.26
N ASP A 274 13.36 -5.53 14.43
CA ASP A 274 13.21 -4.72 15.65
C ASP A 274 13.66 -3.27 15.50
N HIS A 275 14.68 -3.01 14.67
CA HIS A 275 15.14 -1.64 14.39
C HIS A 275 14.07 -0.80 13.69
N LEU A 276 13.41 -1.35 12.66
CA LEU A 276 12.28 -0.69 11.99
C LEU A 276 11.09 -0.57 12.93
N GLY A 277 10.86 -1.59 13.77
CA GLY A 277 9.82 -1.57 14.79
C GLY A 277 10.03 -0.41 15.77
N GLU A 278 11.25 -0.18 16.22
CA GLU A 278 11.61 0.91 17.15
C GLU A 278 11.36 2.30 16.55
N GLU A 279 11.71 2.50 15.27
CA GLU A 279 11.39 3.73 14.55
C GLU A 279 9.88 3.93 14.40
N ALA A 280 9.15 2.88 14.03
CA ALA A 280 7.71 2.93 13.81
C ALA A 280 6.89 3.18 15.09
N ILE A 281 7.42 2.86 16.29
CA ILE A 281 6.79 3.20 17.59
C ILE A 281 6.59 4.72 17.73
N LEU A 282 7.47 5.54 17.13
CA LEU A 282 7.42 6.99 17.29
C LEU A 282 6.13 7.60 16.73
N GLU A 283 5.53 6.96 15.73
CA GLU A 283 4.31 7.42 15.06
C GLU A 283 3.03 6.87 15.72
N VAL A 284 3.13 6.03 16.74
CA VAL A 284 1.98 5.45 17.44
C VAL A 284 1.43 6.40 18.50
N GLU A 285 0.11 6.57 18.50
CA GLU A 285 -0.64 7.40 19.44
C GLU A 285 -0.87 6.63 20.76
N ASP A 286 -1.49 5.45 20.70
CA ASP A 286 -1.79 4.63 21.89
C ASP A 286 -0.61 3.69 22.23
N LYS A 287 0.39 4.26 22.91
CA LYS A 287 1.61 3.55 23.33
C LYS A 287 1.36 2.52 24.42
N GLU A 288 0.37 2.72 25.29
CA GLU A 288 0.03 1.79 26.36
C GLU A 288 -0.56 0.49 25.81
N LEU A 289 -1.51 0.62 24.88
CA LEU A 289 -2.07 -0.55 24.19
C LEU A 289 -1.01 -1.25 23.34
N LEU A 290 -0.16 -0.50 22.65
CA LEU A 290 0.96 -1.09 21.90
C LEU A 290 1.90 -1.86 22.83
N ALA A 291 2.29 -1.31 23.98
CA ALA A 291 3.16 -1.98 24.94
C ALA A 291 2.58 -3.32 25.40
N SER A 292 1.26 -3.36 25.66
CA SER A 292 0.55 -4.59 25.99
C SER A 292 0.57 -5.62 24.86
N GLN A 293 0.49 -5.19 23.59
CA GLN A 293 0.59 -6.06 22.42
C GLN A 293 2.03 -6.59 22.22
N LEU A 294 3.03 -5.73 22.35
CA LEU A 294 4.45 -6.09 22.26
C LEU A 294 4.88 -7.02 23.41
N LEU A 295 4.27 -6.90 24.59
CA LEU A 295 4.49 -7.81 25.71
C LEU A 295 4.18 -9.27 25.33
N VAL A 296 3.09 -9.49 24.58
CA VAL A 296 2.74 -10.84 24.08
C VAL A 296 3.81 -11.38 23.14
N LEU A 297 4.35 -10.54 22.23
CA LEU A 297 5.45 -10.92 21.34
C LEU A 297 6.74 -11.26 22.10
N VAL A 298 7.08 -10.49 23.15
CA VAL A 298 8.20 -10.83 24.06
C VAL A 298 7.97 -12.20 24.69
N GLY A 299 6.75 -12.44 25.19
CA GLY A 299 6.37 -13.72 25.76
C GLY A 299 6.52 -14.88 24.79
N GLN A 300 6.08 -14.72 23.54
CA GLN A 300 6.21 -15.73 22.49
C GLN A 300 7.68 -16.01 22.16
N ARG A 301 8.51 -14.97 22.01
CA ARG A 301 9.96 -15.12 21.74
C ARG A 301 10.66 -15.87 22.88
N LEU A 302 10.37 -15.50 24.12
CA LEU A 302 10.95 -16.14 25.29
C LEU A 302 10.44 -17.57 25.48
N ALA A 303 9.15 -17.81 25.24
CA ALA A 303 8.55 -19.15 25.28
C ALA A 303 9.19 -20.08 24.23
N TYR A 304 9.51 -19.57 23.04
CA TYR A 304 10.28 -20.32 22.05
C TYR A 304 11.67 -20.69 22.60
N ALA A 305 12.44 -19.69 23.05
CA ALA A 305 13.80 -19.89 23.51
C ALA A 305 13.92 -20.83 24.72
N LEU A 306 12.96 -20.75 25.66
CA LEU A 306 12.96 -21.56 26.88
C LEU A 306 12.34 -22.94 26.71
N LEU A 307 11.15 -23.02 26.10
CA LEU A 307 10.35 -24.25 26.10
C LEU A 307 10.60 -25.12 24.86
N HIS A 308 10.98 -24.51 23.73
CA HIS A 308 11.13 -25.23 22.47
C HIS A 308 12.60 -25.58 22.19
N THR A 309 13.53 -24.66 22.45
CA THR A 309 14.97 -24.93 22.26
C THR A 309 15.53 -25.85 23.35
N GLN A 310 14.93 -25.85 24.55
CA GLN A 310 15.26 -26.71 25.70
C GLN A 310 16.77 -26.75 26.05
N THR A 311 17.41 -25.58 26.04
CA THR A 311 18.81 -25.47 26.48
C THR A 311 18.91 -25.73 27.98
N LYS A 312 20.09 -26.18 28.42
CA LYS A 312 20.33 -26.44 29.85
C LYS A 312 20.17 -25.17 30.68
N GLU A 313 20.73 -24.05 30.23
CA GLU A 313 20.58 -22.76 30.92
C GLU A 313 19.10 -22.31 30.96
N GLY A 314 18.35 -22.52 29.87
CA GLY A 314 16.92 -22.18 29.81
C GLY A 314 16.08 -22.99 30.79
N MET A 315 16.36 -24.28 30.95
CA MET A 315 15.65 -25.14 31.91
C MET A 315 15.97 -24.79 33.36
N GLU A 316 17.21 -24.40 33.67
CA GLU A 316 17.62 -23.91 34.98
C GLU A 316 16.93 -22.59 35.33
N LEU A 317 16.85 -21.66 34.37
CA LEU A 317 16.12 -20.42 34.54
C LEU A 317 14.62 -20.67 34.76
N LEU A 318 14.02 -21.55 33.96
CA LEU A 318 12.60 -21.87 34.07
C LEU A 318 12.21 -22.42 35.45
N ALA A 319 13.10 -23.17 36.10
CA ALA A 319 12.89 -23.64 37.48
C ALA A 319 12.89 -22.52 38.53
N ARG A 320 13.45 -21.34 38.21
CA ARG A 320 13.57 -20.18 39.09
C ARG A 320 12.50 -19.11 38.83
N LEU A 321 11.79 -19.19 37.71
CA LEU A 321 10.76 -18.20 37.35
C LEU A 321 9.54 -18.29 38.29
N PRO A 322 8.88 -17.15 38.58
CA PRO A 322 7.62 -17.15 39.32
C PRO A 322 6.56 -18.05 38.67
N PRO A 323 5.73 -18.79 39.44
CA PRO A 323 4.70 -19.67 38.89
C PRO A 323 3.71 -18.97 37.95
N THR A 324 3.41 -17.70 38.22
CA THR A 324 2.55 -16.84 37.40
C THR A 324 3.15 -16.61 36.01
N LEU A 325 4.44 -16.24 35.94
CA LEU A 325 5.15 -16.06 34.67
C LEU A 325 5.28 -17.38 33.91
N CYS A 326 5.63 -18.48 34.60
CA CYS A 326 5.69 -19.82 34.00
C CYS A 326 4.36 -20.23 33.35
N THR A 327 3.24 -19.96 34.03
CA THR A 327 1.90 -20.29 33.51
C THR A 327 1.56 -19.43 32.29
N TRP A 328 1.90 -18.14 32.36
CA TRP A 328 1.68 -17.20 31.26
C TRP A 328 2.53 -17.55 30.03
N LEU A 329 3.82 -17.88 30.19
CA LEU A 329 4.70 -18.30 29.09
C LEU A 329 4.24 -19.60 28.42
N LYS A 330 3.71 -20.56 29.19
CA LYS A 330 3.11 -21.79 28.63
C LYS A 330 1.84 -21.53 27.83
N ALA A 331 1.17 -20.40 28.07
CA ALA A 331 -0.01 -19.99 27.31
C ALA A 331 0.35 -19.18 26.05
N MET A 332 1.62 -18.78 25.87
CA MET A 332 2.09 -18.17 24.64
C MET A 332 2.27 -19.24 23.58
N ASP A 333 1.81 -18.98 22.36
CA ASP A 333 2.04 -19.85 21.20
C ASP A 333 3.14 -19.25 20.30
N PRO A 334 4.36 -19.83 20.27
CA PRO A 334 5.42 -19.35 19.38
C PRO A 334 5.13 -19.53 17.90
N GLN A 335 4.14 -20.34 17.50
CA GLN A 335 3.78 -20.51 16.08
C GLN A 335 3.18 -19.24 15.46
N ASP A 336 2.74 -18.29 16.29
CA ASP A 336 2.25 -16.99 15.84
C ASP A 336 3.40 -16.09 15.34
N LEU A 337 4.64 -16.32 15.78
CA LEU A 337 5.82 -15.58 15.33
C LEU A 337 6.15 -15.89 13.88
N LYS A 338 6.52 -14.86 13.12
CA LYS A 338 7.00 -15.03 11.73
C LYS A 338 8.48 -15.39 11.67
N ASN A 339 9.26 -14.89 12.62
CA ASN A 339 10.65 -15.25 12.83
C ASN A 339 10.85 -15.69 14.28
N VAL A 340 11.17 -16.96 14.47
CA VAL A 340 11.44 -17.55 15.80
C VAL A 340 12.92 -17.42 16.20
N GLU A 341 13.81 -17.11 15.26
CA GLU A 341 15.27 -17.05 15.45
C GLU A 341 15.74 -15.65 15.89
N VAL A 342 14.98 -15.01 16.78
CA VAL A 342 15.36 -13.70 17.33
C VAL A 342 16.22 -13.90 18.58
N SER A 343 17.36 -13.22 18.66
CA SER A 343 18.28 -13.36 19.81
C SER A 343 17.64 -12.91 21.13
N ILE A 344 18.09 -13.50 22.24
CA ILE A 344 17.71 -13.10 23.59
C ILE A 344 18.08 -11.63 23.85
N THR A 345 19.26 -11.18 23.40
CA THR A 345 19.68 -9.77 23.55
C THR A 345 18.73 -8.81 22.84
N THR A 346 18.25 -9.16 21.65
CA THR A 346 17.23 -8.37 20.93
C THR A 346 15.90 -8.38 21.67
N THR A 347 15.50 -9.53 22.22
CA THR A 347 14.29 -9.66 23.05
C THR A 347 14.39 -8.83 24.34
N ALA A 348 15.59 -8.70 24.92
CA ALA A 348 15.85 -7.87 26.10
C ALA A 348 15.62 -6.38 25.81
N LYS A 349 16.02 -5.90 24.62
CA LYS A 349 15.74 -4.52 24.20
C LYS A 349 14.24 -4.27 24.08
N LEU A 350 13.51 -5.21 23.49
CA LEU A 350 12.06 -5.10 23.33
C LEU A 350 11.33 -5.04 24.68
N VAL A 351 11.68 -5.90 25.65
CA VAL A 351 11.00 -5.87 26.96
C VAL A 351 11.28 -4.56 27.73
N ASN A 352 12.51 -4.01 27.60
CA ASN A 352 12.81 -2.68 28.14
C ASN A 352 11.95 -1.60 27.47
N LYS A 353 11.72 -1.70 26.15
CA LYS A 353 10.84 -0.77 25.45
C LYS A 353 9.39 -0.88 25.89
N VAL A 354 8.92 -2.10 26.16
CA VAL A 354 7.58 -2.34 26.70
C VAL A 354 7.41 -1.66 28.05
N ILE A 355 8.38 -1.77 28.96
CA ILE A 355 8.24 -1.20 30.30
C ILE A 355 8.27 0.33 30.32
N GLU A 356 8.97 0.97 29.37
CA GLU A 356 8.94 2.43 29.18
C GLU A 356 7.55 2.97 28.85
N HIS A 357 6.69 2.15 28.23
CA HIS A 357 5.39 2.55 27.70
C HIS A 357 4.21 1.93 28.45
N LEU A 358 4.46 1.04 29.41
CA LEU A 358 3.44 0.40 30.22
C LEU A 358 3.36 1.06 31.60
N PRO A 359 2.22 1.67 31.98
CA PRO A 359 2.07 2.31 33.29
C PRO A 359 2.24 1.33 34.47
N GLU A 360 2.78 1.79 35.59
CA GLU A 360 3.01 0.95 36.78
C GLU A 360 1.72 0.37 37.37
N ASN A 361 0.59 1.08 37.22
CA ASN A 361 -0.73 0.64 37.65
C ASN A 361 -1.41 -0.31 36.65
N HIS A 362 -0.79 -0.60 35.50
CA HIS A 362 -1.34 -1.49 34.50
C HIS A 362 -1.30 -2.96 34.97
N GLY A 363 -2.36 -3.72 34.68
CA GLY A 363 -2.50 -5.10 35.17
C GLY A 363 -1.41 -6.07 34.70
N GLN A 364 -0.70 -5.74 33.61
CA GLN A 364 0.38 -6.55 33.05
C GLN A 364 1.79 -6.07 33.46
N TYR A 365 1.90 -4.97 34.23
CA TYR A 365 3.20 -4.39 34.58
C TYR A 365 4.10 -5.35 35.36
N SER A 366 3.51 -6.12 36.30
CA SER A 366 4.26 -7.15 37.05
C SER A 366 4.79 -8.28 36.17
N ILE A 367 4.10 -8.63 35.08
CA ILE A 367 4.57 -9.63 34.11
C ILE A 367 5.77 -9.08 33.34
N ALA A 368 5.70 -7.81 32.92
CA ALA A 368 6.81 -7.14 32.23
C ALA A 368 8.09 -7.10 33.08
N LEU A 369 7.98 -6.78 34.38
CA LEU A 369 9.11 -6.82 35.31
C LEU A 369 9.74 -8.21 35.41
N HIS A 370 8.94 -9.25 35.63
CA HIS A 370 9.48 -10.62 35.70
C HIS A 370 10.09 -11.08 34.37
N LEU A 371 9.62 -10.57 33.23
CA LEU A 371 10.21 -10.86 31.92
C LEU A 371 11.58 -10.20 31.75
N ILE A 372 11.80 -8.98 32.28
CA ILE A 372 13.12 -8.35 32.28
C ILE A 372 14.12 -9.26 33.03
N GLU A 373 13.77 -9.65 34.26
CA GLU A 373 14.61 -10.54 35.07
C GLU A 373 14.90 -11.87 34.36
N ALA A 374 13.89 -12.42 33.67
CA ALA A 374 14.05 -13.67 32.92
C ALA A 374 15.00 -13.52 31.73
N VAL A 375 14.85 -12.46 30.91
CA VAL A 375 15.69 -12.27 29.72
C VAL A 375 17.13 -11.89 30.10
N GLU A 376 17.32 -11.11 31.18
CA GLU A 376 18.64 -10.83 31.75
C GLU A 376 19.32 -12.09 32.29
N GLY A 377 18.56 -13.01 32.88
CA GLY A 377 19.09 -14.30 33.33
C GLY A 377 19.56 -15.23 32.20
N MET A 378 19.20 -14.94 30.94
CA MET A 378 19.62 -15.70 29.75
C MET A 378 20.71 -15.01 28.92
N SER A 379 20.96 -13.72 29.14
CA SER A 379 21.92 -12.90 28.39
C SER A 379 23.30 -12.99 29.02
#